data_AF-A0A659S3L2-F1
#
_entry.id   AF-A0A659S3L2-F1
#
_cell.length_a   1.000
_cell.length_b   1.000
_cell.length_c   1.000
_cell.angle_alpha   90.00
_cell.angle_beta   90.00
_cell.angle_gamma   90.00
#
_symmetry.space_group_name_H-M   'P 1'
#
loop_
_entity.id
_entity.type
_entity.pdbx_description
1 polymer ?
#
loop_
_entity_poly.entity_id
_entity_poly.type
_entity_poly.pdbx_seq_one_letter_code
_entity_poly.pdbx_strand_id
1 'polypeptide(L)'
;MPLALFALTISAFAIGTTEFVIVGLVPTIAQQLAVSLPSAGMLVSIYALGVAIGAPVLTALTGRLPRKQLLVALMVLFTVGNLLAWQAPGYMTLIVARLLTGLAHGVFFSIGSTIATSLVPKEKAASAIAIMFGGLTVALVTGVPLGTFIGQHFGWRETFLAVSLLGVIALMSSQLLIPANIPGRAAASIRDQVKVLTHPRLLLIYAVTALGYGGVFTAFTFLAPMMPVLAGVSPGAVRWILVGSGGSVAFGDLGGG
;
A
#
# COMPACT_ATOMS: atom_id res chain seq x y z
N MET A 1 19.01 -9.90 13.28
CA MET A 1 17.68 -9.26 13.31
C MET A 1 16.62 -10.34 13.20
N PRO A 2 15.45 -10.21 13.84
CA PRO A 2 14.42 -11.26 13.83
C PRO A 2 13.94 -11.58 12.41
N LEU A 3 13.84 -12.86 12.04
CA LEU A 3 13.29 -13.29 10.74
C LEU A 3 11.87 -12.79 10.51
N ALA A 4 11.10 -12.59 11.58
CA ALA A 4 9.78 -11.99 11.55
C ALA A 4 9.74 -10.57 10.96
N LEU A 5 10.82 -9.77 11.10
CA LEU A 5 10.87 -8.45 10.47
C LEU A 5 10.92 -8.57 8.94
N PHE A 6 11.65 -9.55 8.40
CA PHE A 6 11.66 -9.79 6.95
C PHE A 6 10.28 -10.22 6.42
N ALA A 7 9.51 -11.00 7.19
CA ALA A 7 8.13 -11.32 6.81
C ALA A 7 7.25 -10.06 6.72
N LEU A 8 7.41 -9.11 7.66
CA LEU A 8 6.73 -7.82 7.62
C LEU A 8 7.19 -6.97 6.44
N THR A 9 8.49 -6.94 6.14
CA THR A 9 9.06 -6.24 4.97
C THR A 9 8.53 -6.80 3.65
N ILE A 10 8.47 -8.13 3.49
CA ILE A 10 7.90 -8.78 2.29
C ILE A 10 6.42 -8.41 2.12
N SER A 11 5.69 -8.37 3.24
CA SER A 11 4.28 -7.97 3.24
C SER A 11 4.09 -6.50 2.87
N ALA A 12 4.91 -5.60 3.43
CA ALA A 12 4.93 -4.19 3.08
C ALA A 12 5.32 -3.97 1.61
N PHE A 13 6.25 -4.77 1.07
CA PHE A 13 6.62 -4.76 -0.34
C PHE A 13 5.45 -5.16 -1.25
N ALA A 14 4.73 -6.24 -0.92
CA ALA A 14 3.56 -6.66 -1.68
C ALA A 14 2.47 -5.57 -1.67
N ILE A 15 2.17 -5.02 -0.49
CA ILE A 15 1.16 -3.96 -0.31
C ILE A 15 1.56 -2.70 -1.07
N GLY A 16 2.81 -2.25 -0.93
CA GLY A 16 3.34 -1.10 -1.65
C GLY A 16 3.29 -1.27 -3.16
N THR A 17 3.59 -2.49 -3.64
CA THR A 17 3.50 -2.80 -5.06
C THR A 17 2.05 -2.67 -5.53
N THR A 18 1.07 -3.30 -4.87
CA THR A 18 -0.36 -3.14 -5.21
C THR A 18 -0.80 -1.68 -5.20
N GLU A 19 -0.40 -0.93 -4.18
CA GLU A 19 -0.83 0.45 -3.99
C GLU A 19 -0.44 1.31 -5.19
N PHE A 20 0.85 1.28 -5.55
CA PHE A 20 1.44 2.24 -6.48
C PHE A 20 1.52 1.75 -7.92
N VAL A 21 1.52 0.43 -8.17
CA VAL A 21 1.67 -0.10 -9.54
C VAL A 21 0.58 0.40 -10.47
N ILE A 22 -0.62 0.65 -9.92
CA ILE A 22 -1.76 1.11 -10.70
C ILE A 22 -1.49 2.44 -11.42
N VAL A 23 -0.60 3.29 -10.89
CA VAL A 23 -0.19 4.56 -11.52
C VAL A 23 0.35 4.32 -12.93
N GLY A 24 1.19 3.29 -13.11
CA GLY A 24 1.70 2.91 -14.42
C GLY A 24 0.66 2.23 -15.33
N LEU A 25 -0.43 1.73 -14.75
CA LEU A 25 -1.50 1.00 -15.43
C LEU A 25 -2.71 1.87 -15.78
N VAL A 26 -2.85 3.06 -15.20
CA VAL A 26 -4.00 3.97 -15.40
C VAL A 26 -4.36 4.14 -16.88
N PRO A 27 -3.42 4.42 -17.82
CA PRO A 27 -3.76 4.55 -19.23
C PRO A 27 -4.30 3.25 -19.85
N THR A 28 -3.69 2.11 -19.54
CA THR A 28 -4.09 0.80 -20.06
C THR A 28 -5.46 0.37 -19.51
N ILE A 29 -5.73 0.64 -18.23
CA ILE A 29 -7.03 0.38 -17.60
C ILE A 29 -8.12 1.25 -18.24
N ALA A 30 -7.86 2.54 -18.42
CA ALA A 30 -8.80 3.47 -19.06
C ALA A 30 -9.20 2.97 -20.46
N GLN A 31 -8.19 2.60 -21.26
CA GLN A 31 -8.41 2.09 -22.61
C GLN A 31 -9.18 0.77 -22.62
N GLN A 32 -8.75 -0.23 -21.84
CA GLN A 32 -9.33 -1.58 -21.88
C GLN A 32 -10.70 -1.71 -21.22
N LEU A 33 -11.03 -0.84 -20.25
CA LEU A 33 -12.35 -0.81 -19.62
C LEU A 33 -13.28 0.25 -20.22
N ALA A 34 -12.83 0.97 -21.26
CA ALA A 34 -13.56 2.05 -21.92
C ALA A 34 -14.09 3.11 -20.93
N VAL A 35 -13.27 3.48 -19.94
CA VAL A 35 -13.56 4.55 -18.97
C VAL A 35 -12.64 5.74 -19.21
N SER A 36 -13.05 6.92 -18.74
CA SER A 36 -12.19 8.10 -18.86
C SER A 36 -10.89 7.94 -18.06
N LEU A 37 -9.82 8.61 -18.49
CA LEU A 37 -8.54 8.61 -17.77
C LEU A 37 -8.69 9.12 -16.31
N PRO A 38 -9.45 10.19 -16.01
CA PRO A 38 -9.75 10.58 -14.64
C PRO A 38 -10.48 9.50 -13.85
N SER A 39 -11.42 8.77 -14.47
CA SER A 39 -12.10 7.64 -13.82
C SER A 39 -11.10 6.55 -13.45
N ALA A 40 -10.20 6.14 -14.35
CA ALA A 40 -9.16 5.17 -14.01
C ALA A 40 -8.24 5.68 -12.87
N GLY A 41 -7.92 6.98 -12.84
CA GLY A 41 -7.18 7.62 -11.73
C GLY A 41 -7.87 7.52 -10.37
N MET A 42 -9.21 7.52 -10.32
CA MET A 42 -9.97 7.36 -9.08
C MET A 42 -9.70 6.02 -8.36
N LEU A 43 -9.18 5.00 -9.04
CA LEU A 43 -8.78 3.73 -8.42
C LEU A 43 -7.62 3.90 -7.42
N VAL A 44 -6.79 4.94 -7.57
CA VAL A 44 -5.79 5.36 -6.58
C VAL A 44 -6.49 5.98 -5.37
N SER A 45 -7.38 6.94 -5.60
CA SER A 45 -8.12 7.63 -4.54
C SER A 45 -9.01 6.69 -3.73
N ILE A 46 -9.68 5.74 -4.37
CA ILE A 46 -10.54 4.74 -3.71
C ILE A 46 -9.72 3.81 -2.81
N TYR A 47 -8.53 3.40 -3.26
CA TYR A 47 -7.61 2.63 -2.43
C TYR A 47 -7.15 3.44 -1.22
N ALA A 48 -6.72 4.69 -1.44
CA ALA A 48 -6.33 5.61 -0.37
C ALA A 48 -7.47 5.89 0.61
N LEU A 49 -8.72 6.00 0.13
CA LEU A 49 -9.91 6.11 0.97
C LEU A 49 -10.12 4.85 1.82
N GLY A 50 -9.92 3.67 1.23
CA GLY A 50 -9.90 2.40 1.96
C GLY A 50 -8.86 2.39 3.07
N VAL A 51 -7.64 2.88 2.82
CA VAL A 51 -6.58 3.03 3.84
C VAL A 51 -7.01 3.99 4.94
N ALA A 52 -7.47 5.19 4.56
CA ALA A 52 -7.82 6.27 5.48
C ALA A 52 -8.98 5.91 6.41
N ILE A 53 -9.99 5.19 5.91
CA ILE A 53 -11.12 4.71 6.71
C ILE A 53 -10.75 3.44 7.46
N GLY A 54 -10.09 2.50 6.78
CA GLY A 54 -9.76 1.17 7.31
C GLY A 54 -8.88 1.26 8.54
N ALA A 55 -7.85 2.10 8.52
CA ALA A 55 -6.91 2.24 9.63
C ALA A 55 -7.60 2.53 10.98
N PRO A 56 -8.37 3.62 11.18
CA PRO A 56 -9.01 3.90 12.47
C PRO A 56 -10.17 2.93 12.78
N VAL A 57 -11.03 2.63 11.80
CA VAL A 57 -12.26 1.86 12.02
C VAL A 57 -11.93 0.41 12.33
N LEU A 58 -11.18 -0.25 11.45
CA LEU A 58 -10.89 -1.67 11.63
C LEU A 58 -9.89 -1.89 12.76
N THR A 59 -8.94 -0.97 13.04
CA THR A 59 -8.09 -1.10 14.24
C THR A 59 -8.91 -1.07 15.53
N ALA A 60 -9.93 -0.21 15.62
CA ALA A 60 -10.81 -0.17 16.79
C ALA A 60 -11.66 -1.45 16.91
N LEU A 61 -12.19 -1.96 15.78
CA LEU A 61 -13.03 -3.17 15.76
C LEU A 61 -12.24 -4.46 16.01
N THR A 62 -11.01 -4.53 15.51
CA THR A 62 -10.15 -5.73 15.57
C THR A 62 -9.17 -5.71 16.73
N GLY A 63 -9.27 -4.69 17.59
CA GLY A 63 -8.32 -4.42 18.66
C GLY A 63 -8.14 -5.54 19.69
N ARG A 64 -9.14 -6.42 19.84
CA ARG A 64 -9.13 -7.58 20.73
C ARG A 64 -8.58 -8.85 20.09
N LEU A 65 -8.40 -8.86 18.76
CA LEU A 65 -7.90 -10.04 18.05
C LEU A 65 -6.39 -10.24 18.30
N PRO A 66 -5.92 -11.49 18.38
CA PRO A 66 -4.48 -11.78 18.42
C PRO A 66 -3.76 -11.18 17.22
N ARG A 67 -2.65 -10.47 17.45
CA ARG A 67 -1.95 -9.67 16.42
C ARG A 67 -1.52 -10.49 15.21
N LYS A 68 -1.00 -11.71 15.43
CA LYS A 68 -0.65 -12.63 14.35
C LYS A 68 -1.86 -13.02 13.51
N GLN A 69 -2.96 -13.42 14.15
CA GLN A 69 -4.17 -13.85 13.45
C GLN A 69 -4.76 -12.70 12.61
N LEU A 70 -4.80 -11.49 13.18
CA LEU A 70 -5.25 -10.30 12.47
C LEU A 70 -4.34 -10.01 11.26
N LEU A 71 -3.02 -10.02 11.43
CA LEU A 71 -2.09 -9.78 10.33
C LEU A 71 -2.25 -10.82 9.21
N VAL A 72 -2.38 -12.09 9.56
CA VAL A 72 -2.62 -13.18 8.59
C VAL A 72 -3.95 -12.99 7.87
N ALA A 73 -5.03 -12.65 8.58
CA ALA A 73 -6.33 -12.36 7.98
C ALA A 73 -6.29 -11.16 7.02
N LEU A 74 -5.52 -10.11 7.35
CA LEU A 74 -5.30 -8.97 6.47
C LEU A 74 -4.55 -9.37 5.21
N MET A 75 -3.54 -10.24 5.33
CA MET A 75 -2.81 -10.76 4.17
C MET A 75 -3.67 -11.68 3.29
N VAL A 76 -4.60 -12.43 3.87
CA VAL A 76 -5.63 -13.17 3.12
C VAL A 76 -6.54 -12.19 2.37
N LEU A 77 -7.09 -11.18 3.05
CA LEU A 77 -7.96 -10.17 2.44
C LEU A 77 -7.24 -9.42 1.30
N PHE A 78 -5.98 -9.05 1.50
CA PHE A 78 -5.12 -8.45 0.49
C PHE A 78 -4.96 -9.37 -0.73
N THR A 79 -4.64 -10.65 -0.51
CA THR A 79 -4.41 -11.62 -1.58
C THR A 79 -5.70 -11.84 -2.38
N VAL A 80 -6.81 -12.11 -1.69
CA VAL A 80 -8.12 -12.30 -2.32
C VAL A 80 -8.58 -11.04 -3.06
N GLY A 81 -8.35 -9.85 -2.50
CA GLY A 81 -8.66 -8.59 -3.15
C GLY A 81 -7.87 -8.38 -4.45
N ASN A 82 -6.59 -8.77 -4.49
CA ASN A 82 -5.82 -8.75 -5.74
C ASN A 82 -6.25 -9.84 -6.74
N LEU A 83 -6.64 -11.04 -6.28
CA LEU A 83 -7.26 -12.05 -7.16
C LEU A 83 -8.57 -11.55 -7.77
N LEU A 84 -9.37 -10.82 -6.99
CA LEU A 84 -10.59 -10.17 -7.49
C LEU A 84 -10.28 -9.10 -8.54
N ALA A 85 -9.21 -8.33 -8.35
CA ALA A 85 -8.74 -7.36 -9.34
C ALA A 85 -8.27 -8.03 -10.64
N TRP A 86 -7.53 -9.14 -10.53
CA TRP A 86 -7.11 -9.93 -11.69
C TRP A 86 -8.32 -10.45 -12.49
N GLN A 87 -9.34 -10.97 -11.81
CA GLN A 87 -10.56 -11.50 -12.44
C GLN A 87 -11.63 -10.42 -12.69
N ALA A 88 -11.33 -9.13 -12.51
CA ALA A 88 -12.34 -8.10 -12.59
C ALA A 88 -12.95 -8.03 -14.01
N PRO A 89 -14.27 -8.27 -14.18
CA PRO A 89 -14.92 -8.17 -15.48
C PRO A 89 -15.08 -6.71 -15.93
N GLY A 90 -15.03 -5.76 -15.00
CA GLY A 90 -15.20 -4.34 -15.30
C GLY A 90 -14.78 -3.42 -14.17
N TYR A 91 -15.00 -2.13 -14.39
CA TYR A 91 -14.53 -1.04 -13.53
C TYR A 91 -15.08 -1.12 -12.09
N MET A 92 -16.36 -1.47 -11.93
CA MET A 92 -16.98 -1.57 -10.59
C MET A 92 -16.37 -2.69 -9.74
N THR A 93 -16.07 -3.85 -10.33
CA THR A 93 -15.38 -4.93 -9.61
C THR A 93 -13.98 -4.50 -9.19
N LEU A 94 -13.29 -3.74 -10.06
CA LEU A 94 -11.97 -3.20 -9.74
C LEU A 94 -12.04 -2.16 -8.61
N ILE A 95 -13.06 -1.30 -8.57
CA ILE A 95 -13.34 -0.39 -7.44
C ILE A 95 -13.45 -1.18 -6.12
N VAL A 96 -14.25 -2.24 -6.11
CA VAL A 96 -14.45 -3.06 -4.91
C VAL A 96 -13.13 -3.72 -4.49
N ALA A 97 -12.39 -4.29 -5.45
CA ALA A 97 -11.08 -4.89 -5.19
C ALA A 97 -10.08 -3.89 -4.59
N ARG A 98 -10.05 -2.65 -5.11
CA ARG A 98 -9.21 -1.56 -4.59
C ARG A 98 -9.62 -1.14 -3.18
N LEU A 99 -10.92 -1.02 -2.92
CA LEU A 99 -11.40 -0.69 -1.59
C LEU A 99 -11.02 -1.78 -0.56
N LEU A 100 -11.23 -3.05 -0.90
CA LEU A 100 -10.89 -4.18 -0.02
C LEU A 100 -9.39 -4.26 0.29
N THR A 101 -8.54 -4.12 -0.73
CA THR A 101 -7.09 -4.12 -0.55
C THR A 101 -6.59 -2.89 0.22
N GLY A 102 -7.18 -1.71 0.00
CA GLY A 102 -6.90 -0.50 0.77
C GLY A 102 -7.29 -0.62 2.24
N LEU A 103 -8.44 -1.23 2.54
CA LEU A 103 -8.86 -1.53 3.92
C LEU A 103 -7.84 -2.45 4.62
N ALA A 104 -7.36 -3.48 3.92
CA ALA A 104 -6.33 -4.38 4.46
C ALA A 104 -5.02 -3.65 4.75
N HIS A 105 -4.57 -2.79 3.83
CA HIS A 105 -3.39 -1.95 3.97
C HIS A 105 -3.50 -1.11 5.26
N GLY A 106 -4.55 -0.30 5.42
CA GLY A 106 -4.63 0.66 6.53
C GLY A 106 -4.43 0.04 7.92
N VAL A 107 -4.94 -1.17 8.13
CA VAL A 107 -4.75 -1.91 9.39
C VAL A 107 -3.38 -2.58 9.47
N PHE A 108 -2.88 -3.09 8.34
CA PHE A 108 -1.62 -3.82 8.27
C PHE A 108 -0.46 -2.98 8.83
N PHE A 109 -0.29 -1.72 8.41
CA PHE A 109 0.86 -0.93 8.88
C PHE A 109 0.77 -0.55 10.37
N SER A 110 -0.44 -0.37 10.90
CA SER A 110 -0.65 -0.13 12.34
C SER A 110 -0.24 -1.35 13.18
N ILE A 111 -0.74 -2.53 12.80
CA ILE A 111 -0.43 -3.79 13.50
C ILE A 111 0.99 -4.24 13.23
N GLY A 112 1.48 -4.13 12.01
CA GLY A 112 2.85 -4.44 11.60
C GLY A 112 3.86 -3.65 12.41
N SER A 113 3.67 -2.33 12.57
CA SER A 113 4.54 -1.50 13.41
C SER A 113 4.51 -1.93 14.88
N THR A 114 3.34 -2.29 15.40
CA THR A 114 3.19 -2.83 16.76
C THR A 114 3.93 -4.16 16.94
N ILE A 115 3.82 -5.06 15.95
CA ILE A 115 4.53 -6.34 15.94
C ILE A 115 6.03 -6.09 15.84
N ALA A 116 6.48 -5.29 14.88
CA ALA A 116 7.89 -4.97 14.65
C ALA A 116 8.58 -4.45 15.92
N THR A 117 7.95 -3.50 16.61
CA THR A 117 8.48 -2.93 17.85
C THR A 117 8.45 -3.88 19.04
N SER A 118 7.55 -4.88 19.04
CA SER A 118 7.52 -5.93 20.07
C SER A 118 8.60 -7.00 19.91
N LEU A 119 9.21 -7.10 18.72
CA LEU A 119 10.22 -8.10 18.39
C LEU A 119 11.65 -7.68 18.72
N VAL A 120 11.84 -6.43 19.17
CA VAL A 120 13.16 -5.83 19.40
C VAL A 120 13.20 -5.06 20.72
N PRO A 121 14.40 -4.81 21.29
CA PRO A 121 14.56 -3.86 22.39
C PRO A 121 14.05 -2.46 22.03
N LYS A 122 13.60 -1.69 23.02
CA LYS A 122 12.96 -0.37 22.81
C LYS A 122 13.84 0.61 22.03
N GLU A 123 15.15 0.53 22.22
CA GLU A 123 16.17 1.36 21.59
C GLU A 123 16.28 1.10 20.08
N LYS A 124 15.77 -0.06 19.62
CA LYS A 124 15.76 -0.48 18.21
C LYS A 124 14.37 -0.41 17.58
N ALA A 125 13.37 0.11 18.29
CA ALA A 125 11.99 0.18 17.81
C ALA A 125 11.86 0.97 16.51
N ALA A 126 12.52 2.12 16.42
CA ALA A 126 12.55 2.93 15.20
C ALA A 126 13.17 2.17 14.03
N SER A 127 14.31 1.51 14.24
CA SER A 127 14.97 0.68 13.20
C SER A 127 14.10 -0.49 12.74
N ALA A 128 13.34 -1.12 13.64
CA ALA A 128 12.43 -2.20 13.27
C ALA A 128 11.27 -1.71 12.40
N ILE A 129 10.73 -0.52 12.69
CA ILE A 129 9.73 0.13 11.84
C ILE A 129 10.36 0.50 10.49
N ALA A 130 11.55 1.10 10.48
CA ALA A 130 12.25 1.44 9.24
C ALA A 130 12.51 0.23 8.34
N ILE A 131 12.95 -0.91 8.91
CA ILE A 131 13.14 -2.16 8.14
C ILE A 131 11.82 -2.66 7.53
N MET A 132 10.72 -2.59 8.28
CA MET A 132 9.41 -2.96 7.76
C MET A 132 9.01 -2.04 6.60
N PHE A 133 9.07 -0.72 6.81
CA PHE A 133 8.73 0.28 5.79
C PHE A 133 9.68 0.28 4.60
N GLY A 134 10.92 -0.20 4.77
CA GLY A 134 11.86 -0.40 3.66
C GLY A 134 11.30 -1.30 2.56
N GLY A 135 10.35 -2.19 2.87
CA GLY A 135 9.61 -2.95 1.86
C GLY A 135 8.82 -2.05 0.90
N LEU A 136 8.21 -0.97 1.41
CA LEU A 136 7.49 0.04 0.63
C LEU A 136 8.44 0.79 -0.32
N THR A 137 9.61 1.18 0.19
CA THR A 137 10.66 1.83 -0.59
C THR A 137 11.14 0.91 -1.73
N VAL A 138 11.42 -0.36 -1.44
CA VAL A 138 11.80 -1.35 -2.45
C VAL A 138 10.66 -1.55 -3.48
N ALA A 139 9.40 -1.50 -3.05
CA ALA A 139 8.25 -1.63 -3.95
C ALA A 139 8.20 -0.49 -4.97
N LEU A 140 8.43 0.76 -4.55
CA LEU A 140 8.47 1.91 -5.45
C LEU A 140 9.61 1.81 -6.47
N VAL A 141 10.79 1.37 -6.04
CA VAL A 141 11.98 1.28 -6.92
C VAL A 141 11.88 0.10 -7.89
N THR A 142 11.29 -1.03 -7.47
CA THR A 142 11.34 -2.29 -8.22
C THR A 142 9.97 -2.84 -8.58
N GLY A 143 9.10 -3.04 -7.59
CA GLY A 143 7.78 -3.63 -7.77
C GLY A 143 6.89 -2.86 -8.74
N VAL A 144 6.87 -1.53 -8.63
CA VAL A 144 6.06 -0.65 -9.49
C VAL A 144 6.53 -0.69 -10.95
N PRO A 145 7.82 -0.47 -11.29
CA PRO A 145 8.30 -0.61 -12.66
C PRO A 145 8.09 -2.02 -13.24
N LEU A 146 8.37 -3.07 -12.47
CA LEU A 146 8.19 -4.46 -12.93
C LEU A 146 6.71 -4.78 -13.18
N GLY A 147 5.83 -4.40 -12.26
CA GLY A 147 4.40 -4.61 -12.43
C GLY A 147 3.81 -3.76 -13.56
N THR A 148 4.31 -2.55 -13.78
CA THR A 148 3.94 -1.72 -14.94
C THR A 148 4.39 -2.39 -16.24
N PHE A 149 5.61 -2.89 -16.29
CA PHE A 149 6.14 -3.63 -17.44
C PHE A 149 5.27 -4.86 -17.77
N ILE A 150 4.90 -5.65 -16.75
CA ILE A 150 3.99 -6.79 -16.91
C ILE A 150 2.65 -6.31 -17.51
N GLY A 151 2.08 -5.23 -16.95
CA GLY A 151 0.78 -4.75 -17.38
C GLY A 151 0.76 -4.19 -18.81
N GLN A 152 1.87 -3.62 -19.25
CA GLN A 152 2.02 -3.10 -20.61
C GLN A 152 2.19 -4.20 -21.66
N HIS A 153 2.80 -5.34 -21.31
CA HIS A 153 3.10 -6.42 -22.26
C HIS A 153 2.10 -7.58 -22.22
N PHE A 154 1.58 -7.90 -21.05
CA PHE A 154 0.70 -9.06 -20.81
C PHE A 154 -0.72 -8.63 -20.40
N GLY A 155 -0.95 -7.33 -20.19
CA GLY A 155 -2.22 -6.77 -19.74
C GLY A 155 -2.24 -6.49 -18.24
N TRP A 156 -2.92 -5.41 -17.84
CA TRP A 156 -2.93 -4.92 -16.45
C TRP A 156 -3.46 -5.92 -15.42
N ARG A 157 -4.29 -6.88 -15.86
CA ARG A 157 -4.81 -7.97 -15.00
C ARG A 157 -3.67 -8.86 -14.49
N GLU A 158 -2.71 -9.18 -15.35
CA GLU A 158 -1.58 -10.06 -15.00
C GLU A 158 -0.67 -9.44 -13.94
N THR A 159 -0.61 -8.10 -13.88
CA THR A 159 0.04 -7.40 -12.77
C THR A 159 -0.63 -7.72 -11.43
N PHE A 160 -1.96 -7.72 -11.36
CA PHE A 160 -2.69 -8.07 -10.14
C PHE A 160 -2.55 -9.55 -9.76
N LEU A 161 -2.43 -10.44 -10.76
CA LEU A 161 -2.09 -11.85 -10.50
C LEU A 161 -0.69 -11.96 -9.89
N ALA A 162 0.31 -11.31 -10.48
CA ALA A 162 1.67 -11.31 -9.97
C ALA A 162 1.74 -10.78 -8.53
N VAL A 163 1.04 -9.68 -8.23
CA VAL A 163 1.00 -9.15 -6.87
C VAL A 163 0.19 -10.04 -5.92
N SER A 164 -0.83 -10.75 -6.39
CA SER A 164 -1.48 -11.78 -5.60
C SER A 164 -0.52 -12.91 -5.21
N LEU A 165 0.36 -13.34 -6.11
CA LEU A 165 1.40 -14.33 -5.79
C LEU A 165 2.36 -13.80 -4.73
N LEU A 166 2.76 -12.52 -4.82
CA LEU A 166 3.51 -11.86 -3.74
C LEU A 166 2.72 -11.84 -2.42
N GLY A 167 1.41 -11.64 -2.48
CA GLY A 167 0.49 -11.73 -1.34
C GLY A 167 0.51 -13.11 -0.68
N VAL A 168 0.53 -14.19 -1.47
CA VAL A 168 0.67 -15.56 -0.95
C VAL A 168 2.02 -15.76 -0.27
N ILE A 169 3.12 -15.27 -0.86
CA ILE A 169 4.46 -15.34 -0.25
C ILE A 169 4.50 -14.57 1.09
N ALA A 170 3.93 -13.36 1.10
CA ALA A 170 3.80 -12.52 2.29
C ALA A 170 2.92 -13.17 3.37
N LEU A 171 1.81 -13.81 2.98
CA LEU A 171 0.92 -14.57 3.86
C LEU A 171 1.66 -15.75 4.50
N MET A 172 2.34 -16.57 3.69
CA MET A 172 3.06 -17.75 4.16
C MET A 172 4.24 -17.38 5.07
N SER A 173 5.05 -16.40 4.67
CA SER A 173 6.16 -15.91 5.49
C SER A 173 5.66 -15.33 6.83
N SER A 174 4.55 -14.57 6.82
CA SER A 174 3.92 -14.06 8.03
C SER A 174 3.42 -15.17 8.93
N GLN A 175 2.75 -16.17 8.37
CA GLN A 175 2.22 -17.31 9.12
C GLN A 175 3.33 -18.15 9.75
N LEU A 176 4.46 -18.33 9.05
CA LEU A 176 5.58 -19.17 9.52
C LEU A 176 6.50 -18.43 10.49
N LEU A 177 6.84 -17.17 10.22
CA LEU A 177 7.93 -16.46 10.90
C LEU A 177 7.45 -15.57 12.05
N ILE A 178 6.21 -15.07 12.02
CA ILE A 178 5.70 -14.19 13.08
C ILE A 178 5.30 -15.05 14.29
N PRO A 179 5.81 -14.75 15.51
CA PRO A 179 5.45 -15.50 16.70
C PRO A 179 3.98 -15.30 17.06
N ALA A 180 3.36 -16.32 17.67
CA ALA A 180 1.95 -16.24 18.08
C ALA A 180 1.75 -15.38 19.34
N ASN A 181 2.73 -15.38 20.24
CA ASN A 181 2.64 -14.76 21.56
C ASN A 181 3.12 -13.31 21.54
N ILE A 182 2.42 -12.46 20.79
CA ILE A 182 2.72 -11.03 20.73
C ILE A 182 1.93 -10.32 21.82
N PRO A 183 2.59 -9.61 22.76
CA PRO A 183 1.90 -8.88 23.82
C PRO A 183 0.84 -7.93 23.25
N GLY A 184 -0.40 -8.12 23.67
CA GLY A 184 -1.48 -7.21 23.33
C GLY A 184 -1.42 -5.95 24.19
N ARG A 185 -1.36 -4.77 23.57
CA ARG A 185 -1.83 -3.55 24.23
C ARG A 185 -3.35 -3.44 24.09
N ALA A 186 -3.99 -2.83 25.09
CA ALA A 186 -5.39 -2.46 25.02
C ALA A 186 -5.61 -1.61 23.76
N ALA A 187 -6.56 -2.02 22.93
CA ALA A 187 -6.89 -1.27 21.74
C ALA A 187 -7.65 0.01 22.11
N ALA A 188 -7.31 1.10 21.42
CA ALA A 188 -8.07 2.34 21.50
C ALA A 188 -9.51 2.06 21.05
N SER A 189 -10.49 2.51 21.85
CA SER A 189 -11.90 2.37 21.49
C SER A 189 -12.24 3.24 20.28
N ILE A 190 -13.36 2.97 19.59
CA ILE A 190 -13.87 3.86 18.52
C ILE A 190 -14.01 5.29 19.06
N ARG A 191 -14.43 5.45 20.32
CA ARG A 191 -14.56 6.77 20.96
C ARG A 191 -13.22 7.48 21.08
N ASP A 192 -12.15 6.76 21.40
CA ASP A 192 -10.81 7.33 21.51
C ASP A 192 -10.26 7.70 20.13
N GLN A 193 -10.49 6.86 19.11
CA GLN A 193 -10.14 7.18 17.72
C GLN A 193 -10.88 8.44 17.24
N VAL A 194 -12.19 8.55 17.49
CA VAL A 194 -12.97 9.74 17.13
C VAL A 194 -12.42 10.98 17.82
N LYS A 195 -12.14 10.92 19.13
CA LYS A 195 -11.56 12.06 19.86
C LYS A 195 -10.25 12.57 19.24
N VAL A 196 -9.38 11.64 18.81
CA VAL A 196 -8.12 11.98 18.13
C VAL A 196 -8.40 12.59 16.76
N LEU A 197 -9.26 11.96 15.96
CA LEU A 197 -9.60 12.42 14.61
C LEU A 197 -10.30 13.78 14.59
N THR A 198 -11.08 14.12 15.63
CA THR A 198 -11.80 15.39 15.73
C THR A 198 -11.05 16.45 16.54
N HIS A 199 -9.84 16.16 17.03
CA HIS A 199 -9.11 17.13 17.85
C HIS A 199 -8.66 18.33 16.98
N PRO A 200 -9.06 19.59 17.28
CA PRO A 200 -8.82 20.72 16.38
C PRO A 200 -7.35 20.93 15.94
N ARG A 201 -6.39 20.68 16.83
CA ARG A 201 -4.96 20.78 16.50
C ARG A 201 -4.51 19.69 15.53
N LEU A 202 -5.02 18.47 15.69
CA LEU A 202 -4.70 17.35 14.81
C LEU A 202 -5.39 17.51 13.46
N LEU A 203 -6.62 18.06 13.41
CA LEU A 203 -7.30 18.39 12.16
C LEU A 203 -6.48 19.34 11.28
N LEU A 204 -5.82 20.35 11.86
CA LEU A 204 -4.91 21.22 11.11
C LEU A 204 -3.72 20.45 10.54
N ILE A 205 -3.11 19.55 11.33
CA ILE A 205 -2.00 18.70 10.85
C ILE A 205 -2.48 17.79 9.72
N TYR A 206 -3.63 17.14 9.88
CA TYR A 206 -4.22 16.29 8.85
C TYR A 206 -4.55 17.08 7.57
N ALA A 207 -5.06 18.31 7.69
CA ALA A 207 -5.33 19.16 6.54
C ALA A 207 -4.04 19.55 5.81
N VAL A 208 -2.98 19.95 6.54
CA VAL A 208 -1.68 20.26 5.94
C VAL A 208 -1.09 19.03 5.25
N THR A 209 -1.13 17.86 5.89
CA THR A 209 -0.67 16.61 5.29
C THR A 209 -1.50 16.24 4.07
N ALA A 210 -2.82 16.32 4.13
CA ALA A 210 -3.72 15.97 3.04
C ALA A 210 -3.56 16.91 1.84
N LEU A 211 -3.41 18.22 2.06
CA LEU A 211 -3.17 19.18 0.99
C LEU A 211 -1.77 19.02 0.39
N GLY A 212 -0.75 18.85 1.23
CA GLY A 212 0.63 18.65 0.78
C GLY A 212 0.79 17.36 -0.04
N TYR A 213 0.42 16.22 0.53
CA TYR A 213 0.49 14.93 -0.17
C TYR A 213 -0.53 14.83 -1.29
N GLY A 214 -1.74 15.39 -1.13
CA GLY A 214 -2.79 15.34 -2.16
C GLY A 214 -2.37 16.02 -3.46
N GLY A 215 -1.68 17.18 -3.38
CA GLY A 215 -1.10 17.84 -4.54
C GLY A 215 -0.07 16.96 -5.26
N VAL A 216 0.89 16.41 -4.51
CA VAL A 216 1.95 15.53 -5.05
C VAL A 216 1.35 14.26 -5.65
N PHE A 217 0.42 13.60 -4.96
CA PHE A 217 -0.20 12.37 -5.42
C PHE A 217 -1.11 12.56 -6.63
N THR A 218 -1.69 13.75 -6.81
CA THR A 218 -2.45 14.06 -8.03
C THR A 218 -1.54 14.04 -9.25
N ALA A 219 -0.40 14.73 -9.19
CA ALA A 219 0.60 14.69 -10.25
C ALA A 219 1.19 13.29 -10.43
N PHE A 220 1.51 12.59 -9.34
CA PHE A 220 2.04 11.23 -9.38
C PHE A 220 1.08 10.25 -10.04
N THR A 221 -0.23 10.32 -9.73
CA THR A 221 -1.26 9.44 -10.29
C THR A 221 -1.35 9.51 -11.81
N PHE A 222 -1.15 10.71 -12.37
CA PHE A 222 -1.19 10.94 -13.81
C PHE A 222 0.21 11.09 -14.42
N LEU A 223 1.26 10.69 -13.71
CA LEU A 223 2.64 10.81 -14.20
C LEU A 223 2.83 10.04 -15.52
N ALA A 224 2.34 8.81 -15.60
CA ALA A 224 2.46 7.99 -16.80
C ALA A 224 1.84 8.62 -18.07
N PRO A 225 0.59 9.16 -18.03
CA PRO A 225 0.03 9.89 -19.17
C PRO A 225 0.58 11.30 -19.37
N MET A 226 1.03 12.00 -18.30
CA MET A 226 1.55 13.36 -18.41
C MET A 226 2.90 13.44 -19.13
N MET A 227 3.80 12.46 -18.91
CA MET A 227 5.16 12.53 -19.47
C MET A 227 5.18 12.52 -21.01
N PRO A 228 4.44 11.66 -21.72
CA PRO A 228 4.37 11.73 -23.18
C PRO A 228 3.63 12.96 -23.71
N VAL A 229 2.53 13.35 -23.07
CA VAL A 229 1.66 14.44 -23.56
C VAL A 229 2.27 15.82 -23.35
N LEU A 230 2.86 16.08 -22.18
CA LEU A 230 3.35 17.41 -21.80
C LEU A 230 4.85 17.58 -22.02
N ALA A 231 5.63 16.51 -21.85
CA ALA A 231 7.09 16.56 -21.95
C ALA A 231 7.65 15.86 -23.21
N GLY A 232 6.80 15.29 -24.06
CA GLY A 232 7.22 14.62 -25.30
C GLY A 232 8.06 13.36 -25.08
N VAL A 233 8.02 12.79 -23.88
CA VAL A 233 8.85 11.64 -23.51
C VAL A 233 8.30 10.36 -24.16
N SER A 234 9.19 9.51 -24.67
CA SER A 234 8.77 8.23 -25.26
C SER A 234 8.06 7.32 -24.23
N PRO A 235 7.05 6.52 -24.62
CA PRO A 235 6.35 5.62 -23.70
C PRO A 235 7.28 4.65 -22.95
N GLY A 236 8.34 4.17 -23.63
CA GLY A 236 9.35 3.28 -23.03
C GLY A 236 10.27 3.94 -22.01
N ALA A 237 10.33 5.28 -21.96
CA ALA A 237 11.09 6.03 -20.97
C ALA A 237 10.30 6.32 -19.68
N VAL A 238 8.97 6.21 -19.69
CA VAL A 238 8.11 6.40 -18.51
C VAL A 238 8.50 5.46 -17.36
N ARG A 239 8.87 4.21 -17.66
CA ARG A 239 9.34 3.25 -16.65
C ARG A 239 10.59 3.74 -15.90
N TRP A 240 11.50 4.44 -16.59
CA TRP A 240 12.72 4.98 -15.98
C TRP A 240 12.43 6.20 -15.12
N ILE A 241 11.41 7.00 -15.47
CA ILE A 241 10.93 8.09 -14.64
C ILE A 241 10.29 7.56 -13.35
N LEU A 242 9.53 6.46 -13.43
CA LEU A 242 8.98 5.78 -12.26
C LEU A 242 10.09 5.21 -11.36
N VAL A 243 11.13 4.58 -11.94
CA VAL A 243 12.33 4.16 -11.20
C VAL A 243 12.99 5.35 -10.51
N GLY A 244 13.18 6.47 -11.22
CA GLY A 244 13.76 7.70 -10.67
C GLY A 244 12.93 8.27 -9.52
N SER A 245 11.61 8.26 -9.63
CA SER A 245 10.70 8.68 -8.57
C SER A 245 10.82 7.79 -7.33
N GLY A 246 10.87 6.46 -7.52
CA GLY A 246 11.12 5.53 -6.44
C GLY A 246 12.50 5.75 -5.79
N GLY A 247 13.52 6.02 -6.60
CA GLY A 247 14.86 6.38 -6.12
C GLY A 247 14.86 7.65 -5.28
N SER A 248 14.19 8.71 -5.72
CA SER A 248 14.05 9.95 -4.96
C SER A 248 13.38 9.75 -3.60
N VAL A 249 12.34 8.90 -3.54
CA VAL A 249 11.71 8.52 -2.27
C VAL A 249 12.72 7.77 -1.39
N ALA A 250 13.44 6.79 -1.94
CA ALA A 250 14.45 6.03 -1.19
C ALA A 250 15.56 6.91 -0.61
N PHE A 251 16.07 7.88 -1.39
CA PHE A 251 17.06 8.84 -0.91
C PHE A 251 16.48 9.79 0.15
N GLY A 252 15.22 10.21 -0.02
CA GLY A 252 14.50 11.01 0.98
C GLY A 252 14.35 10.27 2.31
N ASP A 253 13.96 9.00 2.28
CA ASP A 253 13.84 8.14 3.47
C ASP A 253 15.20 8.01 4.18
N LEU A 254 16.27 7.75 3.43
CA LEU A 254 17.63 7.63 3.99
C LEU A 254 18.17 8.96 4.57
N GLY A 255 17.85 10.09 3.95
CA GLY A 255 18.28 11.42 4.40
C GLY A 255 17.45 11.98 5.56
N GLY A 256 16.20 11.53 5.71
CA GLY A 256 15.27 11.94 6.75
C GLY A 256 15.52 11.29 8.12
N GLY A 257 16.20 10.14 8.16
CA GLY A 257 16.61 9.44 9.38
C GLY A 257 16.13 7.99 9.49
#